data_AF-A0A3L6SMQ6-F1
#
_entry.id   AF-A0A3L6SMQ6-F1
#
_cell.length_a   1.000
_cell.length_b   1.000
_cell.length_c   1.000
_cell.angle_alpha   90.00
_cell.angle_beta   90.00
_cell.angle_gamma   90.00
#
_symmetry.space_group_name_H-M   'P 1'
#
loop_
_entity.id
_entity.type
_entity.pdbx_description
1 polymer ?
#
loop_
_entity_poly.entity_id
_entity_poly.type
_entity_poly.pdbx_seq_one_letter_code
_entity_poly.pdbx_strand_id
1 'polypeptide(L)'
;MNSCAPSNFIIEISSVLRKGGFEYVKWKEYHNYFHSYEIENEYVSYCEELSEKLKWMEDYVVIKQSPLVEFLDNLSFDVCWYKELDDVYFKIWQLMTKQKMCFRDSLDEVYKSNNYSLRQPRMKYALDTDCSKMEKEFCTCTEGITGEVTDEKAHELIVEAVKKLRAKPKFYEHYIRKKIDIARDIRVIP
;
A
#
# COMPACT_ATOMS: atom_id res chain seq x y z
N MET A 1 -24.32 31.71 -8.70
CA MET A 1 -25.37 30.68 -8.77
C MET A 1 -24.68 29.32 -8.77
N ASN A 2 -24.97 28.50 -7.76
CA ASN A 2 -24.42 27.16 -7.55
C ASN A 2 -24.90 26.16 -8.61
N SER A 3 -24.05 25.20 -8.98
CA SER A 3 -24.33 23.74 -8.94
C SER A 3 -23.16 22.99 -9.62
N CYS A 4 -22.30 22.30 -8.84
CA CYS A 4 -22.37 20.86 -8.56
C CYS A 4 -22.32 19.98 -9.82
N ALA A 5 -21.16 19.41 -10.18
CA ALA A 5 -21.14 18.25 -11.09
C ALA A 5 -19.87 17.36 -11.21
N PRO A 6 -18.64 17.64 -10.69
CA PRO A 6 -17.54 16.67 -10.93
C PRO A 6 -17.79 15.34 -10.22
N SER A 7 -18.33 15.38 -9.00
CA SER A 7 -18.61 14.20 -8.18
C SER A 7 -19.71 13.29 -8.76
N ASN A 8 -20.80 13.87 -9.29
CA ASN A 8 -21.89 13.07 -9.88
C ASN A 8 -21.46 12.36 -11.17
N PHE A 9 -20.58 12.98 -11.96
CA PHE A 9 -20.12 12.42 -13.23
C PHE A 9 -19.23 11.17 -13.04
N ILE A 10 -18.37 11.18 -12.01
CA ILE A 10 -17.49 10.04 -11.69
C ILE A 10 -18.29 8.87 -11.10
N ILE A 11 -19.32 9.15 -10.29
CA ILE A 11 -20.24 8.13 -9.76
C ILE A 11 -21.03 7.48 -10.91
N GLU A 12 -21.51 8.26 -11.89
CA GLU A 12 -22.21 7.74 -13.07
C GLU A 12 -21.31 6.85 -13.93
N ILE A 13 -20.07 7.28 -14.24
CA ILE A 13 -19.10 6.48 -15.00
C ILE A 13 -18.72 5.19 -14.26
N SER A 14 -18.50 5.26 -12.95
CA SER A 14 -18.24 4.07 -12.11
C SER A 14 -19.42 3.09 -12.09
N SER A 15 -20.66 3.57 -12.24
CA SER A 15 -21.85 2.72 -12.37
C SER A 15 -21.94 2.02 -13.73
N VAL A 16 -21.46 2.67 -14.79
CA VAL A 16 -21.40 2.13 -16.16
C VAL A 16 -20.30 1.06 -16.28
N LEU A 17 -19.12 1.31 -15.72
CA LEU A 17 -18.01 0.36 -15.67
C LEU A 17 -18.30 -0.87 -14.79
N ARG A 18 -19.25 -0.76 -13.84
CA ARG A 18 -19.73 -1.87 -13.00
C ARG A 18 -20.29 -3.04 -13.82
N LYS A 19 -20.77 -2.80 -15.05
CA LYS A 19 -21.25 -3.86 -15.96
C LYS A 19 -20.11 -4.69 -16.58
N GLY A 20 -18.87 -4.22 -16.52
CA GLY A 20 -17.66 -4.93 -16.99
C GLY A 20 -16.80 -5.52 -15.86
N GLY A 21 -17.36 -5.72 -14.66
CA GLY A 21 -16.67 -5.94 -13.37
C GLY A 21 -15.66 -7.10 -13.24
N PHE A 22 -15.34 -7.80 -14.32
CA PHE A 22 -14.23 -8.78 -14.38
C PHE A 22 -12.95 -8.21 -15.01
N GLU A 23 -12.99 -7.02 -15.61
CA GLU A 23 -11.84 -6.41 -16.30
C GLU A 23 -10.85 -5.73 -15.34
N TYR A 24 -11.29 -5.37 -14.13
CA TYR A 24 -10.49 -4.59 -13.18
C TYR A 24 -10.24 -5.37 -11.88
N VAL A 25 -8.97 -5.72 -11.65
CA VAL A 25 -8.51 -6.39 -10.43
C VAL A 25 -8.72 -5.49 -9.21
N LYS A 26 -9.20 -6.06 -8.10
CA LYS A 26 -9.36 -5.36 -6.80
C LYS A 26 -10.28 -4.13 -6.82
N TRP A 27 -11.32 -4.15 -7.65
CA TRP A 27 -12.36 -3.11 -7.75
C TRP A 27 -12.86 -2.53 -6.41
N LYS A 28 -13.16 -3.40 -5.43
CA LYS A 28 -13.62 -2.97 -4.10
C LYS A 28 -12.59 -2.13 -3.35
N GLU A 29 -11.30 -2.41 -3.53
CA GLU A 29 -10.22 -1.67 -2.89
C GLU A 29 -9.99 -0.35 -3.63
N TYR A 30 -9.98 -0.37 -4.96
CA TYR A 30 -9.88 0.84 -5.78
C TYR A 30 -10.97 1.86 -5.43
N HIS A 31 -12.23 1.43 -5.39
CA HIS A 31 -13.36 2.31 -5.08
C HIS A 31 -13.38 2.82 -3.64
N ASN A 32 -12.74 2.11 -2.69
CA ASN A 32 -12.68 2.53 -1.30
C ASN A 32 -11.54 3.54 -1.03
N TYR A 33 -10.48 3.53 -1.85
CA TYR A 33 -9.28 4.35 -1.62
C TYR A 33 -9.09 5.46 -2.66
N PHE A 34 -9.59 5.29 -3.88
CA PHE A 34 -9.47 6.22 -5.02
C PHE A 34 -10.87 6.58 -5.50
N HIS A 35 -11.50 7.55 -4.82
CA HIS A 35 -12.93 7.85 -4.99
C HIS A 35 -13.24 9.34 -5.17
N SER A 36 -12.22 10.18 -5.35
CA SER A 36 -12.40 11.59 -5.68
C SER A 36 -11.63 11.92 -6.95
N TYR A 37 -12.15 12.87 -7.71
CA TYR A 37 -11.51 13.38 -8.92
C TYR A 37 -10.05 13.80 -8.66
N GLU A 38 -9.78 14.47 -7.55
CA GLU A 38 -8.42 14.93 -7.21
C GLU A 38 -7.46 13.76 -6.98
N ILE A 39 -7.89 12.74 -6.23
CA ILE A 39 -7.06 11.55 -5.92
C ILE A 39 -6.84 10.69 -7.17
N GLU A 40 -7.88 10.52 -7.98
CA GLU A 40 -7.77 9.79 -9.26
C GLU A 40 -6.82 10.50 -10.23
N ASN A 41 -6.89 11.83 -10.31
CA ASN A 41 -6.02 12.62 -11.17
C ASN A 41 -4.55 12.62 -10.69
N GLU A 42 -4.31 12.69 -9.37
CA GLU A 42 -2.96 12.57 -8.80
C GLU A 42 -2.36 11.17 -9.05
N TYR A 43 -3.17 10.11 -8.92
CA TYR A 43 -2.75 8.74 -9.23
C TYR A 43 -2.39 8.58 -10.71
N VAL A 44 -3.20 9.14 -11.61
CA VAL A 44 -2.91 9.12 -13.06
C VAL A 44 -1.62 9.87 -13.38
N SER A 45 -1.43 11.08 -12.84
CA SER A 45 -0.18 11.84 -13.05
C SER A 45 1.04 11.11 -12.50
N TYR A 46 0.93 10.45 -11.34
CA TYR A 46 1.98 9.60 -10.80
C TYR A 46 2.30 8.42 -11.73
N CYS A 47 1.29 7.75 -12.28
CA CYS A 47 1.48 6.67 -13.25
C CYS A 47 2.14 7.16 -14.56
N GLU A 48 1.76 8.33 -15.07
CA GLU A 48 2.38 8.94 -16.25
C GLU A 48 3.85 9.29 -16.00
N GLU A 49 4.17 9.93 -14.87
CA GLU A 49 5.55 10.25 -14.49
C GLU A 49 6.39 8.98 -14.31
N LEU A 50 5.81 7.95 -13.67
CA LEU A 50 6.45 6.64 -13.52
C LEU A 50 6.68 5.98 -14.88
N SER A 51 5.70 6.05 -15.79
CA SER A 51 5.82 5.51 -17.16
C SER A 51 6.94 6.20 -17.95
N GLU A 52 7.02 7.53 -17.90
CA GLU A 52 8.10 8.29 -18.53
C GLU A 52 9.48 7.94 -17.94
N LYS A 53 9.57 7.76 -16.62
CA LYS A 53 10.81 7.29 -15.96
C LYS A 53 11.17 5.86 -16.29
N LEU A 54 10.20 5.04 -16.72
CA LEU A 54 10.39 3.65 -17.10
C LEU A 54 10.45 3.45 -18.63
N LYS A 55 10.34 4.51 -19.45
CA LYS A 55 10.44 4.43 -20.92
C LYS A 55 11.71 3.76 -21.42
N TRP A 56 12.83 3.91 -20.71
CA TRP A 56 14.09 3.23 -21.06
C TRP A 56 14.00 1.70 -20.96
N MET A 57 12.97 1.16 -20.30
CA MET A 57 12.67 -0.26 -20.28
C MET A 57 11.85 -0.72 -21.50
N GLU A 58 11.30 0.18 -22.33
CA GLU A 58 10.52 -0.19 -23.52
C GLU A 58 11.37 -0.99 -24.53
N ASP A 59 12.65 -0.65 -24.67
CA ASP A 59 13.63 -1.42 -25.47
C ASP A 59 13.90 -2.82 -24.90
N TYR A 60 13.72 -3.01 -23.58
CA TYR A 60 13.76 -4.32 -22.91
C TYR A 60 12.44 -5.10 -23.04
N VAL A 61 11.30 -4.40 -23.17
CA VAL A 61 9.93 -4.95 -23.15
C VAL A 61 9.57 -5.70 -24.45
N VAL A 62 10.19 -5.36 -25.58
CA VAL A 62 10.06 -6.14 -26.84
C VAL A 62 10.50 -7.61 -26.64
N ILE A 63 11.28 -7.93 -25.60
CA ILE A 63 11.86 -9.25 -25.40
C ILE A 63 11.05 -10.17 -24.45
N LYS A 64 10.15 -9.69 -23.57
CA LYS A 64 9.23 -10.57 -22.79
C LYS A 64 8.25 -9.76 -21.92
N GLN A 65 6.95 -9.84 -22.22
CA GLN A 65 5.86 -9.19 -21.46
C GLN A 65 5.66 -9.72 -20.01
N SER A 66 6.16 -10.89 -19.65
CA SER A 66 5.84 -11.52 -18.35
C SER A 66 6.65 -10.99 -17.14
N PRO A 67 7.99 -10.83 -17.20
CA PRO A 67 8.78 -10.41 -16.03
C PRO A 67 8.53 -8.96 -15.60
N LEU A 68 8.26 -8.06 -16.55
CA LEU A 68 8.02 -6.65 -16.25
C LEU A 68 6.68 -6.44 -15.54
N VAL A 69 5.63 -7.14 -15.96
CA VAL A 69 4.31 -7.10 -15.29
C VAL A 69 4.42 -7.63 -13.85
N GLU A 70 5.15 -8.73 -13.63
CA GLU A 70 5.38 -9.26 -12.28
C GLU A 70 6.18 -8.29 -11.40
N PHE A 71 7.16 -7.58 -11.97
CA PHE A 71 7.91 -6.55 -11.26
C PHE A 71 7.01 -5.37 -10.86
N LEU A 72 6.17 -4.89 -11.78
CA LEU A 72 5.22 -3.80 -11.52
C LEU A 72 4.16 -4.22 -10.48
N ASP A 73 3.67 -5.46 -10.51
CA ASP A 73 2.74 -5.99 -9.51
C ASP A 73 3.38 -6.05 -8.12
N ASN A 74 4.65 -6.43 -8.02
CA ASN A 74 5.40 -6.42 -6.76
C ASN A 74 5.59 -5.00 -6.22
N LEU A 75 5.99 -4.06 -7.08
CA LEU A 75 6.16 -2.66 -6.70
C LEU A 75 4.83 -2.03 -6.27
N SER A 76 3.76 -2.30 -7.02
CA SER A 76 2.40 -1.86 -6.71
C SER A 76 1.93 -2.42 -5.36
N PHE A 77 2.21 -3.69 -5.07
CA PHE A 77 1.92 -4.28 -3.77
C PHE A 77 2.63 -3.53 -2.63
N ASP A 78 3.91 -3.20 -2.80
CA ASP A 78 4.68 -2.47 -1.79
C ASP A 78 4.15 -1.05 -1.55
N VAL A 79 3.80 -0.34 -2.63
CA VAL A 79 3.21 1.00 -2.55
C VAL A 79 1.83 0.94 -1.89
N CYS A 80 0.97 0.00 -2.30
CA CYS A 80 -0.39 -0.12 -1.77
C CYS A 80 -0.40 -0.49 -0.29
N TRP A 81 0.52 -1.34 0.19
CA TRP A 81 0.42 -1.92 1.53
C TRP A 81 1.43 -1.40 2.54
N TYR A 82 2.64 -1.02 2.14
CA TYR A 82 3.72 -0.76 3.10
C TYR A 82 4.24 0.68 3.07
N LYS A 83 4.33 1.32 1.91
CA LYS A 83 4.91 2.67 1.78
C LYS A 83 4.26 3.64 2.78
N GLU A 84 5.05 4.37 3.58
CA GLU A 84 4.60 5.30 4.64
C GLU A 84 3.89 4.66 5.85
N LEU A 85 3.54 3.37 5.80
CA LEU A 85 2.78 2.73 6.90
C LEU A 85 3.64 2.52 8.15
N ASP A 86 4.91 2.19 7.95
CA ASP A 86 5.94 2.12 8.98
C ASP A 86 6.11 3.45 9.71
N ASP A 87 6.19 4.57 8.97
CA ASP A 87 6.29 5.90 9.56
C ASP A 87 5.01 6.31 10.31
N VAL A 88 3.83 6.03 9.74
CA VAL A 88 2.54 6.27 10.41
C VAL A 88 2.48 5.51 11.73
N TYR A 89 2.82 4.21 11.73
CA TYR A 89 2.82 3.39 12.95
C TYR A 89 3.89 3.84 13.94
N PHE A 90 5.06 4.24 13.47
CA PHE A 90 6.08 4.81 14.35
C PHE A 90 5.59 6.10 15.03
N LYS A 91 4.93 7.01 14.31
CA LYS A 91 4.36 8.22 14.92
C LYS A 91 3.25 7.93 15.91
N ILE A 92 2.34 7.02 15.60
CA ILE A 92 1.32 6.56 16.54
C ILE A 92 1.98 5.97 17.79
N TRP A 93 2.99 5.12 17.63
CA TRP A 93 3.74 4.54 18.75
C TRP A 93 4.40 5.62 19.62
N GLN A 94 5.02 6.64 19.03
CA GLN A 94 5.62 7.76 19.76
C GLN A 94 4.58 8.54 20.57
N LEU A 95 3.41 8.82 19.99
CA LEU A 95 2.31 9.50 20.68
C LEU A 95 1.76 8.66 21.84
N MET A 96 1.53 7.37 21.62
CA MET A 96 1.00 6.48 22.65
C MET A 96 1.98 6.24 23.81
N THR A 97 3.27 6.10 23.53
CA THR A 97 4.28 5.79 24.57
C THR A 97 4.78 7.04 25.31
N LYS A 98 4.99 8.15 24.62
CA LYS A 98 5.55 9.38 25.21
C LYS A 98 4.48 10.32 25.74
N GLN A 99 3.34 10.40 25.05
CA GLN A 99 2.24 11.30 25.41
C GLN A 99 1.04 10.57 26.04
N LYS A 100 1.10 9.22 26.15
CA LYS A 100 0.05 8.38 26.77
C LYS A 100 -1.33 8.54 26.12
N MET A 101 -1.36 8.84 24.82
CA MET A 101 -2.59 8.94 24.05
C MET A 101 -3.17 7.55 23.74
N CYS A 102 -4.49 7.46 23.52
CA CYS A 102 -5.07 6.24 22.98
C CYS A 102 -4.79 6.14 21.47
N PHE A 103 -4.97 4.94 20.89
CA PHE A 103 -4.68 4.72 19.47
C PHE A 103 -5.48 5.67 18.57
N ARG A 104 -6.78 5.85 18.86
CA ARG A 104 -7.68 6.69 18.05
C ARG A 104 -7.25 8.16 18.06
N ASP A 105 -6.92 8.72 19.22
CA ASP A 105 -6.46 10.12 19.31
C ASP A 105 -5.10 10.31 18.64
N SER A 106 -4.21 9.33 18.79
CA SER A 106 -2.90 9.33 18.12
C SER A 106 -3.05 9.28 16.59
N LEU A 107 -3.97 8.47 16.10
CA LEU A 107 -4.29 8.36 14.68
C LEU A 107 -4.86 9.68 14.12
N ASP A 108 -5.70 10.37 14.89
CA ASP A 108 -6.28 11.66 14.51
C ASP A 108 -5.21 12.77 14.43
N GLU A 109 -4.26 12.82 15.37
CA GLU A 109 -3.10 13.72 15.31
C GLU A 109 -2.23 13.47 14.07
N VAL A 110 -1.92 12.19 13.78
CA VAL A 110 -1.14 11.81 12.59
C VAL A 110 -1.88 12.11 11.29
N TYR A 111 -3.20 11.92 11.26
CA TYR A 111 -4.06 12.29 10.13
C TYR A 111 -4.01 13.81 9.88
N LYS A 112 -4.20 14.62 10.94
CA LYS A 112 -4.17 16.08 10.89
C LYS A 112 -2.81 16.65 10.49
N SER A 113 -1.72 15.95 10.78
CA SER A 113 -0.37 16.39 10.40
C SER A 113 -0.16 16.43 8.88
N ASN A 114 -1.03 15.78 8.10
CA ASN A 114 -1.06 15.78 6.63
C ASN A 114 0.26 15.43 5.92
N ASN A 115 1.09 14.56 6.52
CA ASN A 115 2.41 14.21 5.99
C ASN A 115 2.44 12.90 5.18
N TYR A 116 1.31 12.18 5.09
CA TYR A 116 1.26 10.80 4.60
C TYR A 116 0.18 10.60 3.53
N SER A 117 0.36 11.23 2.37
CA SER A 117 -0.66 11.29 1.30
C SER A 117 -1.20 9.91 0.91
N LEU A 118 -0.35 8.87 0.85
CA LEU A 118 -0.78 7.52 0.47
C LEU A 118 -1.57 6.81 1.58
N ARG A 119 -1.47 7.28 2.82
CA ARG A 119 -2.18 6.74 3.98
C ARG A 119 -3.34 7.60 4.44
N GLN A 120 -3.46 8.84 3.93
CA GLN A 120 -4.57 9.75 4.24
C GLN A 120 -5.95 9.10 4.07
N PRO A 121 -6.31 8.49 2.92
CA PRO A 121 -7.63 7.88 2.75
C PRO A 121 -7.90 6.76 3.77
N ARG A 122 -6.85 5.98 4.08
CA ARG A 122 -6.93 4.86 5.01
C ARG A 122 -7.12 5.34 6.46
N MET A 123 -6.37 6.35 6.88
CA MET A 123 -6.51 6.96 8.21
C MET A 123 -7.89 7.60 8.36
N LYS A 124 -8.35 8.34 7.35
CA LYS A 124 -9.70 8.93 7.32
C LYS A 124 -10.80 7.88 7.48
N TYR A 125 -10.75 6.81 6.70
CA TYR A 125 -11.73 5.73 6.80
C TYR A 125 -11.77 5.10 8.20
N ALA A 126 -10.60 4.86 8.80
CA ALA A 126 -10.48 4.32 10.16
C ALA A 126 -11.06 5.28 11.22
N LEU A 127 -10.89 6.58 11.06
CA LEU A 127 -11.47 7.60 11.94
C LEU A 127 -12.98 7.71 11.77
N ASP A 128 -13.48 7.72 10.53
CA ASP A 128 -14.90 7.91 10.21
C ASP A 128 -15.76 6.68 10.52
N THR A 129 -15.21 5.47 10.38
CA THR A 129 -15.97 4.22 10.45
C THR A 129 -15.55 3.34 11.63
N ASP A 130 -14.41 2.66 11.50
CA ASP A 130 -13.91 1.71 12.51
C ASP A 130 -12.39 1.59 12.37
N CYS A 131 -11.67 1.90 13.45
CA CYS A 131 -10.21 1.80 13.49
C CYS A 131 -9.70 0.43 13.92
N SER A 132 -10.56 -0.50 14.36
CA SER A 132 -10.19 -1.78 14.97
C SER A 132 -9.23 -2.60 14.10
N LYS A 133 -9.44 -2.63 12.78
CA LYS A 133 -8.56 -3.35 11.85
C LYS A 133 -7.15 -2.75 11.83
N MET A 134 -7.06 -1.42 11.74
CA MET A 134 -5.77 -0.72 11.69
C MET A 134 -5.06 -0.78 13.03
N GLU A 135 -5.81 -0.69 14.13
CA GLU A 135 -5.31 -0.84 15.50
C GLU A 135 -4.73 -2.23 15.74
N LYS A 136 -5.42 -3.30 15.29
CA LYS A 136 -4.90 -4.67 15.39
C LYS A 136 -3.59 -4.86 14.62
N GLU A 137 -3.50 -4.32 13.41
CA GLU A 137 -2.27 -4.35 12.62
C GLU A 137 -1.14 -3.57 13.33
N PHE A 138 -1.44 -2.39 13.88
CA PHE A 138 -0.51 -1.61 14.69
C PHE A 138 -0.02 -2.38 15.93
N CYS A 139 -0.92 -2.96 16.72
CA CYS A 139 -0.56 -3.75 17.90
C CYS A 139 0.33 -4.93 17.55
N THR A 140 0.07 -5.59 16.41
CA THR A 140 0.93 -6.67 15.90
C THR A 140 2.33 -6.16 15.55
N CYS A 141 2.42 -4.99 14.89
CA CYS A 141 3.71 -4.40 14.53
C CYS A 141 4.53 -3.87 15.71
N THR A 142 3.87 -3.55 16.82
CA THR A 142 4.49 -2.93 17.99
C THR A 142 4.60 -3.88 19.17
N GLU A 143 4.25 -5.15 18.98
CA GLU A 143 4.30 -6.17 20.02
C GLU A 143 5.72 -6.29 20.59
N GLY A 144 5.85 -6.09 21.91
CA GLY A 144 7.13 -6.13 22.62
C GLY A 144 7.98 -4.85 22.50
N ILE A 145 7.54 -3.82 21.78
CA ILE A 145 8.26 -2.54 21.69
C ILE A 145 7.84 -1.62 22.84
N THR A 146 8.62 -1.60 23.91
CA THR A 146 8.39 -0.76 25.09
C THR A 146 8.85 0.68 24.87
N GLY A 147 8.26 1.66 25.57
CA GLY A 147 8.67 3.07 25.49
C GLY A 147 10.09 3.39 25.99
N GLU A 148 10.83 2.41 26.51
CA GLU A 148 12.21 2.55 26.97
C GLU A 148 13.26 2.39 25.85
N VAL A 149 12.87 1.82 24.69
CA VAL A 149 13.79 1.69 23.55
C VAL A 149 13.98 3.05 22.85
N THR A 150 15.12 3.23 22.19
CA THR A 150 15.36 4.45 21.41
C THR A 150 14.42 4.56 20.22
N ASP A 151 14.19 5.79 19.76
CA ASP A 151 13.34 6.07 18.60
C ASP A 151 13.83 5.35 17.35
N GLU A 152 15.15 5.34 17.11
CA GLU A 152 15.75 4.65 15.98
C GLU A 152 15.49 3.15 16.05
N LYS A 153 15.60 2.56 17.25
CA LYS A 153 15.42 1.12 17.41
C LYS A 153 13.95 0.71 17.27
N ALA A 154 13.04 1.50 17.83
CA ALA A 154 11.61 1.28 17.65
C ALA A 154 11.23 1.36 16.17
N HIS A 155 11.74 2.38 15.45
CA HIS A 155 11.45 2.56 14.03
C HIS A 155 11.94 1.37 13.20
N GLU A 156 13.18 0.91 13.40
CA GLU A 156 13.72 -0.30 12.74
C GLU A 156 12.83 -1.54 12.95
N LEU A 157 12.39 -1.78 14.19
CA LEU A 157 11.56 -2.92 14.55
C LEU A 157 10.18 -2.84 13.89
N ILE A 158 9.58 -1.65 13.86
CA ILE A 158 8.29 -1.41 13.21
C ILE A 158 8.40 -1.60 11.70
N VAL A 159 9.46 -1.10 11.06
CA VAL A 159 9.71 -1.29 9.61
C VAL A 159 9.74 -2.79 9.27
N GLU A 160 10.48 -3.57 10.05
CA GLU A 160 10.58 -5.02 9.83
C GLU A 160 9.27 -5.76 10.10
N ALA A 161 8.49 -5.34 11.09
CA ALA A 161 7.20 -5.93 11.38
C ALA A 161 6.14 -5.60 10.31
N VAL A 162 6.12 -4.35 9.82
CA VAL A 162 5.22 -3.91 8.73
C VAL A 162 5.47 -4.72 7.47
N LYS A 163 6.73 -4.97 7.08
CA LYS A 163 7.06 -5.83 5.93
C LYS A 163 6.53 -7.26 6.08
N LYS A 164 6.47 -7.79 7.31
CA LYS A 164 5.99 -9.14 7.61
C LYS A 164 4.48 -9.24 7.83
N LEU A 165 3.80 -8.10 7.96
CA LEU A 165 2.37 -8.02 8.23
C LEU A 165 1.51 -8.74 7.18
N ARG A 166 2.00 -8.76 5.92
CA ARG A 166 1.34 -9.45 4.81
C ARG A 166 2.35 -10.32 4.09
N ALA A 167 1.92 -11.54 3.75
CA ALA A 167 2.71 -12.38 2.86
C ALA A 167 2.72 -11.74 1.48
N LYS A 168 3.92 -11.42 0.97
CA LYS A 168 4.06 -11.01 -0.43
C LYS A 168 3.59 -12.14 -1.35
N PRO A 169 2.85 -11.83 -2.42
CA PRO A 169 2.54 -12.81 -3.45
C PRO A 169 3.83 -13.39 -4.04
N LYS A 170 3.81 -14.68 -4.35
CA LYS A 170 4.91 -15.36 -5.04
C LYS A 170 4.71 -15.22 -6.55
N PHE A 171 5.71 -14.71 -7.23
CA PHE A 171 5.72 -14.50 -8.68
C PHE A 171 6.40 -15.66 -9.43
N TYR A 172 6.36 -15.65 -10.76
CA TYR A 172 6.86 -16.74 -11.59
C TYR A 172 8.37 -16.95 -11.42
N GLU A 173 9.12 -15.88 -11.11
CA GLU A 173 10.51 -16.00 -10.68
C GLU A 173 10.68 -16.96 -9.49
N HIS A 174 9.83 -16.83 -8.46
CA HIS A 174 9.88 -17.70 -7.28
C HIS A 174 9.57 -19.16 -7.65
N TYR A 175 8.67 -19.37 -8.62
CA TYR A 175 8.36 -20.69 -9.16
C TYR A 175 9.55 -21.30 -9.91
N ILE A 176 10.20 -20.53 -10.80
CA ILE A 176 11.39 -20.99 -11.53
C ILE A 176 12.54 -21.31 -10.57
N ARG A 177 12.85 -20.42 -9.62
CA ARG A 177 13.89 -20.67 -8.61
C ARG A 177 13.63 -21.96 -7.85
N LYS A 178 12.39 -22.17 -7.39
CA LYS A 178 12.01 -23.41 -6.71
C LYS A 178 12.18 -24.65 -7.59
N LYS A 179 11.88 -24.57 -8.89
CA LYS A 179 12.12 -25.69 -9.82
C LYS A 179 13.61 -25.98 -10.00
N ILE A 180 14.43 -24.94 -10.11
CA ILE A 180 15.89 -25.07 -10.23
C ILE A 180 16.47 -25.70 -8.96
N ASP A 181 16.03 -25.23 -7.78
CA ASP A 181 16.49 -25.77 -6.50
C ASP A 181 16.13 -27.26 -6.36
N ILE A 182 14.89 -27.64 -6.68
CA ILE A 182 14.47 -29.06 -6.72
C ILE A 182 15.33 -29.84 -7.71
N ALA A 183 15.58 -29.30 -8.91
CA ALA A 183 16.37 -29.98 -9.94
C ALA A 183 17.83 -30.18 -9.53
N ARG A 184 18.40 -29.25 -8.76
CA ARG A 184 19.74 -29.35 -8.15
C ARG A 184 19.75 -30.41 -7.04
N ASP A 185 18.73 -30.41 -6.17
CA ASP A 185 18.60 -31.37 -5.08
C ASP A 185 18.51 -32.83 -5.59
N ILE A 186 17.81 -33.06 -6.71
CA ILE A 186 17.72 -34.37 -7.37
C ILE A 186 18.86 -34.64 -8.37
N ARG A 187 19.87 -33.76 -8.44
CA ARG A 187 21.07 -33.87 -9.29
C ARG A 187 20.78 -34.01 -10.79
N VAL A 188 19.66 -33.47 -11.27
CA VAL A 188 19.33 -33.42 -12.71
C VAL A 188 20.10 -32.30 -13.41
N ILE A 189 20.48 -31.26 -12.67
CA ILE A 189 21.37 -30.18 -13.10
C ILE A 189 22.43 -29.93 -12.01
N PRO A 190 23.63 -29.41 -12.37
CA PRO A 190 24.71 -29.14 -11.40
C PRO A 190 24.30 -28.20 -10.26
#